data_AF-A0A401RKJ3-F1
#
_entry.id   AF-A0A401RKJ3-F1
#
_cell.length_a   1.000
_cell.length_b   1.000
_cell.length_c   1.000
_cell.angle_alpha   90.00
_cell.angle_beta   90.00
_cell.angle_gamma   90.00
#
_symmetry.space_group_name_H-M   'P 1'
#
loop_
_entity.id
_entity.type
_entity.pdbx_description
1 polymer ?
#
loop_
_entity_poly.entity_id
_entity_poly.type
_entity_poly.pdbx_seq_one_letter_code
_entity_poly.pdbx_strand_id
1 'polypeptide(L)'
;MLWPCVYKCGASDSANNVVHLFICSPPGGSDRFTRILKHILTQRSYYPLYPPAEEINLDYECLQLYAQLPVTPDILIVPSELRYFIKDVLGCICINPGRLTKGQVGGTYGHLFVHKRSSEQVDRQTPCVAAQVVKI
;
A
#
# COMPACT_ATOMS: atom_id res chain seq x y z
N MET A 1 13.94 2.67 -22.38
CA MET A 1 14.66 1.63 -21.60
C MET A 1 15.13 2.21 -20.27
N LEU A 2 14.18 2.59 -19.40
CA LEU A 2 14.38 3.08 -18.04
C LEU A 2 13.00 2.98 -17.38
N TRP A 3 12.75 1.95 -16.54
CA TRP A 3 11.60 1.97 -15.64
C TRP A 3 12.15 2.44 -14.28
N PRO A 4 12.05 3.73 -13.94
CA PRO A 4 12.45 4.21 -12.62
C PRO A 4 11.43 3.69 -11.61
N CYS A 5 11.92 3.31 -10.42
CA CYS A 5 11.19 2.94 -9.21
C CYS A 5 9.72 3.40 -9.24
N VAL A 6 8.80 2.49 -9.57
CA VAL A 6 7.39 2.82 -9.78
C VAL A 6 6.74 3.05 -8.41
N TYR A 7 6.81 4.30 -7.93
CA TYR A 7 5.96 4.81 -6.88
C TYR A 7 4.56 5.06 -7.47
N LYS A 8 3.77 4.02 -7.67
CA LYS A 8 2.36 4.21 -8.05
C LYS A 8 1.58 4.52 -6.77
N CYS A 9 1.39 5.80 -6.51
CA CYS A 9 0.36 6.27 -5.60
C CYS A 9 -0.99 6.09 -6.34
N GLY A 10 -1.84 5.17 -5.89
CA GLY A 10 -3.21 5.08 -6.39
C GLY A 10 -4.02 6.28 -5.89
N ALA A 11 -3.82 7.43 -6.51
CA ALA A 11 -4.60 8.64 -6.30
C ALA A 11 -5.44 8.88 -7.57
N SER A 12 -6.47 8.05 -7.78
CA SER A 12 -7.59 8.43 -8.64
C SER A 12 -8.63 9.10 -7.75
N ASP A 13 -8.70 10.42 -7.84
CA ASP A 13 -9.79 11.24 -7.31
C ASP A 13 -11.11 10.81 -7.96
N SER A 14 -11.79 9.89 -7.28
CA SER A 14 -13.24 9.86 -7.21
C SER A 14 -13.56 9.40 -5.79
N ALA A 15 -14.38 10.19 -5.10
CA ALA A 15 -14.65 10.10 -3.68
C ALA A 15 -14.85 8.64 -3.21
N ASN A 16 -14.17 8.28 -2.12
CA ASN A 16 -14.36 7.03 -1.36
C ASN A 16 -13.79 5.73 -1.94
N ASN A 17 -12.58 5.74 -2.52
CA ASN A 17 -11.75 4.52 -2.53
C ASN A 17 -11.14 4.26 -1.14
N VAL A 18 -12.00 4.08 -0.13
CA VAL A 18 -11.63 3.28 1.03
C VAL A 18 -11.42 1.90 0.44
N VAL A 19 -10.17 1.43 0.37
CA VAL A 19 -9.93 -0.01 0.17
C VAL A 19 -10.63 -0.68 1.35
N HIS A 20 -11.87 -1.10 1.17
CA HIS A 20 -12.66 -1.86 2.14
C HIS A 20 -11.99 -3.22 2.23
N LEU A 21 -10.95 -3.25 3.05
CA LEU A 21 -10.11 -4.40 3.30
C LEU A 21 -10.90 -5.36 4.18
N PHE A 22 -11.85 -6.09 3.57
CA PHE A 22 -12.77 -6.96 4.26
C PHE A 22 -12.01 -7.94 5.16
N ILE A 23 -12.46 -8.00 6.42
CA ILE A 23 -11.72 -8.56 7.55
C ILE A 23 -12.18 -9.99 7.78
N CYS A 24 -11.58 -10.96 7.10
CA CYS A 24 -11.78 -12.37 7.50
C CYS A 24 -10.75 -12.74 8.58
N SER A 25 -11.17 -12.69 9.84
CA SER A 25 -10.34 -13.09 10.98
C SER A 25 -10.63 -14.53 11.40
N PRO A 26 -9.68 -15.49 11.29
CA PRO A 26 -9.60 -16.55 12.26
C PRO A 26 -9.02 -15.99 13.59
N PRO A 27 -9.39 -16.57 14.76
CA PRO A 27 -8.92 -16.11 16.05
C PRO A 27 -7.47 -16.58 16.27
N GLY A 28 -6.55 -15.65 16.49
CA GLY A 28 -5.14 -15.95 16.80
C GLY A 28 -4.22 -14.79 16.43
N GLY A 29 -3.33 -14.40 17.35
CA GLY A 29 -2.56 -13.14 17.41
C GLY A 29 -1.57 -12.83 16.29
N SER A 30 -1.91 -13.12 15.04
CA SER A 30 -1.16 -12.72 13.84
C SER A 30 -1.46 -11.27 13.46
N ASP A 31 -0.45 -10.54 13.02
CA ASP A 31 -0.56 -9.16 12.55
C ASP A 31 -1.47 -9.08 11.31
N ARG A 32 -2.72 -8.68 11.54
CA ARG A 32 -3.77 -8.62 10.52
C ARG A 32 -3.34 -7.85 9.28
N PHE A 33 -2.68 -6.70 9.45
CA PHE A 33 -2.26 -5.87 8.34
C PHE A 33 -1.18 -6.56 7.50
N THR A 34 -0.21 -7.21 8.15
CA THR A 34 0.83 -7.98 7.46
C THR A 34 0.22 -9.07 6.58
N ARG A 35 -0.79 -9.80 7.08
CA ARG A 35 -1.47 -10.85 6.29
C ARG A 35 -2.12 -10.29 5.04
N ILE A 36 -2.81 -9.15 5.16
CA ILE A 36 -3.53 -8.59 4.03
C ILE A 36 -2.57 -7.98 3.01
N LEU A 37 -1.53 -7.27 3.46
CA LEU A 37 -0.47 -6.78 2.60
C LEU A 37 0.22 -7.93 1.86
N LYS A 38 0.44 -9.07 2.54
CA LYS A 38 0.95 -10.28 1.89
C LYS A 38 0.03 -10.75 0.77
N HIS A 39 -1.28 -10.77 0.99
CA HIS A 39 -2.24 -11.14 -0.06
C HIS A 39 -2.16 -10.21 -1.27
N ILE A 40 -2.17 -8.88 -1.07
CA ILE A 40 -2.02 -7.89 -2.15
C ILE A 40 -0.75 -8.15 -2.97
N LEU A 41 0.39 -8.34 -2.30
CA LEU A 41 1.67 -8.57 -2.98
C LEU A 41 1.71 -9.92 -3.71
N THR A 42 1.10 -10.98 -3.16
CA THR A 42 1.07 -12.31 -3.78
C THR A 42 0.08 -12.43 -4.92
N GLN A 43 -1.06 -11.75 -4.83
CA GLN A 43 -2.11 -11.73 -5.84
C GLN A 43 -1.77 -10.81 -7.02
N ARG A 44 -0.72 -9.98 -6.88
CA ARG A 44 -0.18 -9.11 -7.93
C ARG A 44 -1.24 -8.20 -8.59
N SER A 45 -2.23 -7.77 -7.81
CA SER A 45 -3.23 -6.79 -8.21
C SER A 45 -3.38 -5.76 -7.11
N TYR A 46 -3.60 -4.49 -7.48
CA TYR A 46 -3.88 -3.42 -6.53
C TYR A 46 -5.24 -3.61 -5.84
N TYR A 47 -6.17 -4.35 -6.45
CA TYR A 47 -7.46 -4.67 -5.87
C TYR A 47 -7.83 -6.13 -6.17
N PRO A 48 -7.42 -7.08 -5.31
CA PRO A 48 -7.62 -8.50 -5.55
C PRO A 48 -8.94 -9.06 -4.98
N LEU A 49 -9.76 -8.23 -4.33
CA LEU A 49 -11.01 -8.66 -3.72
C LEU A 49 -12.10 -8.84 -4.80
N TYR A 50 -12.75 -10.02 -4.80
CA TYR A 50 -13.88 -10.32 -5.67
C TYR A 50 -14.97 -11.08 -4.89
N PRO A 51 -16.26 -10.69 -4.98
CA PRO A 51 -16.78 -9.50 -5.66
C PRO A 51 -16.26 -8.18 -5.04
N PRO A 52 -16.25 -7.06 -5.78
CA PRO A 52 -15.95 -5.75 -5.19
C PRO A 52 -16.92 -5.41 -4.05
N ALA A 53 -16.50 -4.51 -3.16
CA ALA A 53 -17.41 -3.98 -2.16
C ALA A 53 -18.56 -3.25 -2.85
N GLU A 54 -19.75 -3.26 -2.23
CA GLU A 54 -20.98 -2.68 -2.82
C GLU A 54 -20.82 -1.20 -3.20
N GLU A 55 -19.90 -0.51 -2.54
CA GLU A 55 -19.63 0.92 -2.68
C GLU A 55 -18.66 1.23 -3.84
N ILE A 56 -18.09 0.20 -4.47
CA ILE A 56 -17.05 0.33 -5.50
C ILE A 56 -17.56 -0.21 -6.83
N ASN A 57 -17.69 0.67 -7.81
CA ASN A 57 -17.91 0.30 -9.20
C ASN A 57 -16.56 0.00 -9.85
N LEU A 58 -16.28 -1.28 -10.14
CA LEU A 58 -15.06 -1.70 -10.84
C LEU A 58 -15.34 -2.01 -12.30
N ASP A 59 -14.57 -1.37 -13.17
CA ASP A 59 -14.37 -1.83 -14.54
C ASP A 59 -13.27 -2.90 -14.57
N TYR A 60 -13.66 -4.14 -14.84
CA TYR A 60 -12.75 -5.29 -14.87
C TYR A 60 -11.73 -5.23 -16.01
N GLU A 61 -12.08 -4.62 -17.15
CA GLU A 61 -11.16 -4.50 -18.28
C GLU A 61 -10.03 -3.54 -17.92
N CYS A 62 -10.37 -2.38 -17.35
CA CYS A 62 -9.39 -1.43 -16.84
C CYS A 62 -8.56 -2.00 -15.69
N LEU A 63 -9.17 -2.77 -14.78
CA LEU A 63 -8.45 -3.42 -13.67
C LEU A 63 -7.38 -4.40 -14.20
N GLN A 64 -7.72 -5.20 -15.21
CA GLN A 64 -6.80 -6.16 -15.80
C GLN A 64 -5.64 -5.49 -16.54
N LEU A 65 -5.88 -4.34 -17.18
CA LEU A 65 -4.86 -3.63 -17.95
C LEU A 65 -3.95 -2.73 -17.08
N TYR A 66 -4.50 -2.05 -16.07
CA TYR A 66 -3.81 -0.95 -15.39
C TYR A 66 -3.55 -1.17 -13.91
N ALA A 67 -4.28 -2.10 -13.27
CA ALA A 67 -4.24 -2.34 -11.83
C ALA A 67 -3.49 -3.62 -11.44
N GLN A 68 -2.67 -4.16 -12.34
CA GLN A 68 -1.76 -5.26 -12.04
C GLN A 68 -0.43 -4.74 -11.47
N LEU A 69 0.19 -5.54 -10.60
CA LEU A 69 1.53 -5.34 -10.05
C LEU A 69 2.52 -6.18 -10.86
N PRO A 70 3.22 -5.61 -11.87
CA PRO A 70 4.14 -6.38 -12.70
C PRO A 70 5.35 -6.89 -11.91
N VAL A 71 5.71 -6.17 -10.84
CA VAL A 71 6.79 -6.52 -9.91
C VAL A 71 6.33 -6.23 -8.49
N THR A 72 6.95 -6.88 -7.50
CA THR A 72 6.79 -6.50 -6.10
C THR A 72 7.43 -5.12 -5.90
N PRO A 73 6.66 -4.09 -5.51
CA PRO A 73 7.21 -2.76 -5.29
C PRO A 73 8.19 -2.76 -4.12
N ASP A 74 9.08 -1.79 -4.10
CA ASP A 74 9.99 -1.58 -2.97
C ASP A 74 9.31 -0.82 -1.82
N ILE A 75 8.40 0.09 -2.17
CA ILE A 75 7.56 0.84 -1.23
C ILE A 75 6.11 0.80 -1.74
N LEU A 76 5.18 0.39 -0.89
CA LEU A 76 3.74 0.36 -1.17
C LEU A 76 3.01 1.30 -0.22
N ILE A 77 2.40 2.35 -0.77
CA ILE A 77 1.60 3.30 0.01
C ILE A 77 0.13 2.88 -0.08
N VAL A 78 -0.47 2.55 1.07
CA VAL A 78 -1.86 2.10 1.19
C VAL A 78 -2.62 3.06 2.10
N PRO A 79 -3.09 4.19 1.59
CA PRO A 79 -3.87 5.14 2.38
C PRO A 79 -5.20 4.49 2.79
N SER A 80 -5.55 4.58 4.07
CA SER A 80 -6.83 4.08 4.59
C SER A 80 -7.26 4.81 5.85
N GLU A 81 -8.52 4.63 6.24
CA GLU A 81 -9.05 5.15 7.52
C GLU A 81 -8.52 4.39 8.74
N LEU A 82 -7.92 3.23 8.50
CA LEU A 82 -7.34 2.38 9.52
C LEU A 82 -6.14 3.10 10.20
N ARG A 83 -5.71 2.56 11.34
CA ARG A 83 -4.54 3.09 12.06
C ARG A 83 -3.33 3.16 11.12
N TYR A 84 -2.58 4.25 11.22
CA TYR A 84 -1.33 4.39 10.49
C TYR A 84 -0.34 3.27 10.85
N PHE A 85 0.42 2.80 9.86
CA PHE A 85 1.43 1.76 10.07
C PHE A 85 2.56 1.89 9.05
N ILE A 86 3.71 1.35 9.42
CA ILE A 86 4.83 1.07 8.53
C ILE A 86 5.22 -0.38 8.80
N LYS A 87 5.29 -1.21 7.76
CA LYS A 87 5.59 -2.64 7.86
C LYS A 87 6.45 -3.09 6.70
N ASP A 88 7.47 -3.89 6.97
CA ASP A 88 8.18 -4.64 5.92
C ASP A 88 7.44 -5.96 5.68
N VAL A 89 6.97 -6.17 4.45
CA VAL A 89 6.27 -7.38 4.03
C VAL A 89 6.86 -7.87 2.71
N LEU A 90 7.48 -9.05 2.72
CA LEU A 90 8.13 -9.65 1.53
C LEU A 90 9.19 -8.73 0.90
N GLY A 91 9.90 -7.95 1.71
CA GLY A 91 10.91 -6.99 1.27
C GLY A 91 10.30 -5.75 0.60
N CYS A 92 9.01 -5.48 0.81
CA CYS A 92 8.33 -4.26 0.40
C CYS A 92 7.96 -3.46 1.66
N ILE A 93 8.34 -2.18 1.71
CA ILE A 93 7.95 -1.30 2.80
C ILE A 93 6.53 -0.79 2.54
N CYS A 94 5.57 -1.35 3.27
CA CYS A 94 4.16 -1.01 3.20
C CYS A 94 3.81 0.07 4.23
N ILE A 95 3.20 1.16 3.78
CA ILE A 95 2.93 2.33 4.62
C ILE A 95 1.48 2.76 4.47
N ASN A 96 0.79 2.88 5.60
CA ASN A 96 -0.46 3.63 5.69
C ASN A 96 -0.19 4.94 6.44
N PRO A 97 -0.15 6.09 5.74
CA PRO A 97 0.03 7.39 6.39
C PRO A 97 -1.21 7.84 7.19
N GLY A 98 -2.34 7.15 7.03
CA GLY A 98 -3.64 7.60 7.55
C GLY A 98 -4.22 8.76 6.72
N ARG A 99 -5.36 9.30 7.19
CA ARG A 99 -5.94 10.53 6.62
C ARG A 99 -5.29 11.76 7.24
N LEU A 100 -5.13 12.82 6.45
CA LEU A 100 -4.62 14.13 6.88
C LEU A 100 -5.57 14.81 7.88
N THR A 101 -6.86 14.50 7.81
CA THR A 101 -7.90 14.96 8.73
C THR A 101 -8.79 13.79 9.15
N LYS A 102 -9.26 13.79 10.39
CA LYS A 102 -10.21 12.81 10.92
C LYS A 102 -11.41 13.54 11.51
N GLY A 103 -12.45 13.71 10.69
CA GLY A 103 -13.59 14.56 11.05
C GLY A 103 -13.13 16.00 11.25
N GLN A 104 -13.35 16.54 12.45
CA GLN A 104 -12.95 17.91 12.82
C GLN A 104 -11.53 18.01 13.42
N VAL A 105 -10.80 16.90 13.51
CA VAL A 105 -9.48 16.84 14.16
C VAL A 105 -8.37 16.65 13.12
N GLY A 106 -7.18 17.20 13.41
CA GLY A 106 -5.96 16.93 12.66
C GLY A 106 -5.63 15.44 12.59
N GLY A 107 -5.18 15.00 11.42
CA GLY A 107 -4.84 13.62 11.14
C GLY A 107 -3.33 13.37 11.14
N THR A 108 -2.86 12.57 10.20
CA THR A 108 -1.45 12.18 10.07
C THR A 108 -0.95 12.23 8.63
N TYR A 109 0.35 12.38 8.47
CA TYR A 109 1.06 12.26 7.19
C TYR A 109 2.31 11.39 7.34
N GLY A 110 2.80 10.82 6.24
CA GLY A 110 4.01 10.00 6.21
C GLY A 110 5.21 10.77 5.65
N HIS A 111 6.38 10.60 6.26
CA HIS A 111 7.67 11.06 5.76
C HIS A 111 8.54 9.87 5.38
N LEU A 112 9.13 9.91 4.19
CA LEU A 112 9.93 8.83 3.61
C LEU A 112 11.30 9.36 3.21
N PHE A 113 12.35 8.76 3.74
CA PHE A 113 13.73 9.00 3.32
C PHE A 113 14.16 7.85 2.43
N VAL A 114 14.33 8.14 1.14
CA VAL A 114 14.70 7.16 0.13
C VAL A 114 16.10 7.48 -0.38
N HIS A 115 16.94 6.46 -0.48
CA HIS A 115 18.28 6.57 -1.07
C HIS A 115 18.40 5.66 -2.29
N LYS A 116 18.92 6.20 -3.39
CA LYS A 116 19.22 5.42 -4.60
C LYS A 116 20.47 4.59 -4.35
N ARG A 117 20.37 3.28 -4.51
CA ARG A 117 21.51 2.36 -4.33
C ARG A 117 22.55 2.47 -5.44
N SER A 118 23.81 2.28 -5.07
CA SER A 118 24.90 1.93 -5.99
C SER A 118 24.78 0.46 -6.40
N SER A 119 25.17 0.14 -7.63
CA SER A 119 24.97 -1.16 -8.29
C SER A 119 25.79 -2.34 -7.73
N GLU A 120 26.52 -2.16 -6.63
CA GLU A 120 27.54 -3.10 -6.14
C GLU A 120 27.07 -4.04 -5.01
N GLN A 121 25.83 -3.89 -4.52
CA GLN A 121 25.31 -4.72 -3.44
C GLN A 121 24.53 -5.95 -3.94
N VAL A 122 24.95 -7.12 -3.47
CA VAL A 122 24.46 -8.46 -3.87
C VAL A 122 23.09 -8.82 -3.28
N ASP A 123 22.66 -8.14 -2.20
CA ASP A 123 21.44 -8.50 -1.46
C ASP A 123 20.29 -7.50 -1.64
N ARG A 124 19.04 -7.98 -1.60
CA ARG A 124 17.83 -7.15 -1.75
C ARG A 124 17.59 -6.36 -0.45
N GLN A 125 18.14 -5.15 -0.35
CA GLN A 125 17.71 -4.15 0.62
C GLN A 125 16.75 -3.17 -0.04
N THR A 126 15.79 -2.72 0.75
CA THR A 126 14.81 -1.72 0.34
C THR A 126 15.51 -0.35 0.18
N PRO A 127 15.12 0.47 -0.81
CA PRO A 127 15.66 1.82 -1.02
C PRO A 127 15.17 2.81 0.05
N CYS A 128 14.23 2.41 0.90
CA CYS A 128 13.74 3.20 2.02
C CYS A 128 14.72 3.11 3.20
N VAL A 129 15.41 4.21 3.49
CA VAL A 129 16.35 4.31 4.62
C VAL A 129 15.60 4.53 5.93
N ALA A 130 14.57 5.37 5.91
CA ALA A 130 13.75 5.64 7.08
C ALA A 130 12.34 6.04 6.67
N ALA A 131 11.37 5.71 7.51
CA ALA A 131 9.97 6.08 7.34
C ALA A 131 9.40 6.52 8.69
N GLN A 132 8.61 7.58 8.70
CA GLN A 132 7.95 8.09 9.90
C GLN A 132 6.51 8.49 9.58
N VAL A 133 5.60 8.32 10.53
CA VAL A 133 4.26 8.92 10.47
C VAL A 133 4.17 10.01 11.53
N VAL A 134 3.75 11.21 11.13
CA VAL A 134 3.70 12.42 11.96
C VAL A 134 2.26 12.90 12.05
N LYS A 135 1.85 13.37 13.23
CA LYS A 135 0.55 14.04 13.43
C LYS A 135 0.65 15.50 13.01
N ILE A 136 -0.41 16.00 12.40
CA ILE A 136 -0.53 17.43 12.06
C ILE A 136 -0.99 18.25 13.27
#